data_AF-A0A961RIU9-F1
#
_entry.id   AF-A0A961RIU9-F1
#
_cell.length_a   1.000
_cell.length_b   1.000
_cell.length_c   1.000
_cell.angle_alpha   90.00
_cell.angle_beta   90.00
_cell.angle_gamma   90.00
#
_symmetry.space_group_name_H-M   'P 1'
#
loop_
_entity.id
_entity.type
_entity.pdbx_description
1 polymer ?
#
loop_
_entity_poly.entity_id
_entity_poly.type
_entity_poly.pdbx_seq_one_letter_code
_entity_poly.pdbx_strand_id
1 'polypeptide(L)'
;MTKELSTHAHVDIAQEFIAKLWCYVALPDGTLGIAVANERGYTPVSPFWFKSETYDEADREADRLNRKHLDLEPDIALRIITTTMRLGEAA
;
A
#
# COMPACT_ATOMS: atom_id res chain seq x y z
N MET A 1 19.55 2.89 -7.49
CA MET A 1 19.23 3.18 -6.07
C MET A 1 17.76 2.90 -5.90
N THR A 2 17.37 1.98 -5.02
CA THR A 2 15.95 1.75 -4.72
C THR A 2 15.42 3.01 -4.03
N LYS A 3 14.38 3.63 -4.60
CA LYS A 3 13.71 4.75 -3.94
C LYS A 3 12.91 4.18 -2.77
N GLU A 4 12.88 4.87 -1.65
CA GLU A 4 12.13 4.47 -0.46
C GLU A 4 11.17 5.59 -0.06
N LEU A 5 9.97 5.22 0.38
CA LEU A 5 9.05 6.12 1.05
C LEU A 5 9.68 6.53 2.39
N SER A 6 9.81 7.84 2.60
CA SER A 6 10.36 8.38 3.85
C SER A 6 9.48 8.02 5.06
N THR A 7 10.10 7.89 6.24
CA THR A 7 9.37 7.65 7.49
C THR A 7 8.32 8.73 7.79
N HIS A 8 8.59 10.00 7.47
CA HIS A 8 7.64 11.09 7.67
C HIS A 8 6.39 10.90 6.81
N ALA A 9 6.58 10.63 5.51
CA ALA A 9 5.45 10.36 4.61
C ALA A 9 4.65 9.11 5.05
N HIS A 10 5.32 8.08 5.56
CA HIS A 10 4.63 6.94 6.15
C HIS A 10 3.77 7.33 7.36
N VAL A 11 4.29 8.15 8.29
CA VAL A 11 3.54 8.60 9.47
C VAL A 11 2.30 9.40 9.05
N ASP A 12 2.44 10.31 8.09
CA ASP A 12 1.32 11.12 7.58
C ASP A 12 0.22 10.22 6.99
N ILE A 13 0.60 9.24 6.17
CA ILE A 13 -0.32 8.23 5.62
C ILE A 13 -0.96 7.42 6.75
N ALA A 14 -0.17 6.90 7.69
CA ALA A 14 -0.67 6.04 8.76
C ALA A 14 -1.69 6.74 9.66
N GLN A 15 -1.56 8.05 9.85
CA GLN A 15 -2.56 8.86 10.57
C GLN A 15 -3.91 8.92 9.84
N GLU A 16 -3.91 8.99 8.51
CA GLU A 16 -5.13 8.99 7.70
C GLU A 16 -5.91 7.67 7.80
N PHE A 17 -5.19 6.56 7.95
CA PHE A 17 -5.76 5.21 8.07
C PHE A 17 -5.76 4.67 9.50
N ILE A 18 -5.72 5.56 10.50
CA ILE A 18 -5.74 5.15 11.91
C ILE A 18 -7.01 4.34 12.22
N ALA A 19 -6.86 3.32 13.06
CA ALA A 19 -7.91 2.37 13.44
C ALA A 19 -8.51 1.55 12.29
N LYS A 20 -7.93 1.60 11.08
CA LYS A 20 -8.28 0.72 9.97
C LYS A 20 -7.26 -0.42 9.85
N LEU A 21 -7.71 -1.55 9.29
CA LEU A 21 -6.79 -2.61 8.84
C LEU A 21 -6.44 -2.35 7.38
N TRP A 22 -5.20 -1.98 7.10
CA TRP A 22 -4.75 -1.54 5.78
C TRP A 22 -3.34 -2.03 5.46
N CYS A 23 -2.97 -2.00 4.19
CA CYS A 23 -1.61 -2.27 3.74
C CYS A 23 -1.25 -1.45 2.50
N TYR A 24 0.06 -1.33 2.23
CA TYR A 24 0.57 -0.81 0.96
C TYR A 24 0.44 -1.87 -0.14
N VAL A 25 0.21 -1.43 -1.37
CA VAL A 25 0.18 -2.26 -2.59
C VAL A 25 0.87 -1.50 -3.73
N ALA A 26 1.56 -2.22 -4.63
CA ALA A 26 2.08 -1.61 -5.84
C ALA A 26 1.00 -1.40 -6.89
N LEU A 27 1.01 -0.24 -7.54
CA LEU A 27 0.12 0.07 -8.65
C LEU A 27 0.85 -0.08 -10.00
N PRO A 28 0.14 -0.40 -11.10
CA PRO A 28 0.76 -0.67 -12.41
C PRO A 28 1.62 0.46 -12.96
N ASP A 29 1.38 1.69 -12.52
CA ASP A 29 2.13 2.84 -12.95
C ASP A 29 3.46 3.01 -12.18
N GLY A 30 3.77 2.19 -11.18
CA GLY A 30 4.97 2.29 -10.34
C GLY A 30 4.80 3.20 -9.11
N THR A 31 3.58 3.62 -8.77
CA THR A 31 3.26 4.23 -7.47
C THR A 31 2.87 3.19 -6.44
N LEU A 32 2.73 3.64 -5.19
CA LEU A 32 2.09 2.87 -4.12
C LEU A 32 0.60 3.23 -4.07
N GLY A 33 -0.20 2.27 -3.64
CA GLY A 33 -1.59 2.44 -3.23
C GLY A 33 -1.78 1.92 -1.81
N ILE A 34 -2.94 2.25 -1.25
CA ILE A 34 -3.40 1.76 0.05
C ILE A 34 -4.63 0.89 -0.19
N ALA A 35 -4.55 -0.35 0.26
CA ALA A 35 -5.68 -1.26 0.35
C ALA A 35 -6.20 -1.24 1.79
N VAL A 36 -7.50 -1.03 1.97
CA VAL A 36 -8.15 -1.10 3.28
C VAL A 36 -9.11 -2.28 3.29
N ALA A 37 -9.03 -3.11 4.33
CA ALA A 37 -9.85 -4.30 4.45
C ALA A 37 -11.33 -3.93 4.43
N ASN A 38 -12.09 -4.61 3.58
CA ASN A 38 -13.52 -4.37 3.36
C ASN A 38 -13.90 -2.97 2.84
N GLU A 39 -12.97 -2.19 2.29
CA GLU A 39 -13.29 -0.96 1.54
C GLU A 39 -13.12 -1.19 0.04
N ARG A 40 -13.78 -0.36 -0.77
CA ARG A 40 -13.77 -0.52 -2.24
C ARG A 40 -12.60 0.23 -2.86
N GLY A 41 -11.78 -0.50 -3.62
CA GLY A 41 -10.70 0.09 -4.43
C GLY A 41 -9.48 0.52 -3.62
N TYR A 42 -8.51 1.11 -4.31
CA TYR A 42 -7.24 1.54 -3.72
C TYR A 42 -7.18 3.06 -3.60
N THR A 43 -6.67 3.56 -2.47
CA THR A 43 -6.32 4.98 -2.34
C THR A 43 -4.89 5.18 -2.84
N PRO A 44 -4.65 5.95 -3.92
CA PRO A 44 -3.30 6.14 -4.44
C PRO A 44 -2.45 6.97 -3.49
N VAL A 45 -1.21 6.55 -3.25
CA VAL A 45 -0.18 7.37 -2.59
C VAL A 45 0.31 8.39 -3.59
N SER A 46 0.42 9.65 -3.17
CA SER A 46 0.91 10.73 -4.03
C SER A 46 2.27 10.38 -4.67
N PRO A 47 2.44 10.53 -6.00
CA PRO A 47 3.72 10.32 -6.69
C PRO A 47 4.86 11.20 -6.17
N PHE A 48 4.51 12.32 -5.51
CA PHE A 48 5.45 13.20 -4.84
C PHE A 48 6.16 12.47 -3.68
N TRP A 49 5.44 11.64 -2.93
CA TRP A 49 6.00 10.86 -1.83
C TRP A 49 6.73 9.62 -2.33
N PHE A 50 6.16 8.94 -3.33
CA PHE A 50 6.79 7.77 -3.92
C PHE A 50 6.36 7.54 -5.37
N LYS A 51 7.36 7.36 -6.23
CA LYS A 51 7.20 6.91 -7.62
C LYS A 51 8.47 6.19 -8.04
N SER A 52 8.34 4.94 -8.43
CA SER A 52 9.40 4.10 -8.98
C SER A 52 9.32 4.05 -10.51
N GLU A 53 10.37 3.54 -11.15
CA GLU A 53 10.41 3.36 -12.60
C GLU A 53 9.73 2.07 -13.05
N THR A 54 9.61 1.10 -12.15
CA THR A 54 9.08 -0.25 -12.45
C THR A 54 8.11 -0.72 -11.38
N TYR A 55 7.15 -1.54 -11.79
CA TYR A 55 6.22 -2.18 -10.86
C TYR A 55 6.96 -2.97 -9.76
N ASP A 56 7.99 -3.74 -10.14
CA ASP A 56 8.75 -4.57 -9.19
C ASP A 56 9.44 -3.76 -8.09
N GLU A 57 9.87 -2.52 -8.37
CA GLU A 57 10.42 -1.63 -7.35
C GLU A 57 9.35 -1.12 -6.39
N ALA A 58 8.18 -0.75 -6.91
CA ALA A 58 7.04 -0.39 -6.07
C ALA A 58 6.58 -1.58 -5.21
N ASP A 59 6.59 -2.79 -5.76
CA ASP A 59 6.16 -4.01 -5.07
C ASP A 59 7.11 -4.36 -3.92
N ARG A 60 8.42 -4.33 -4.17
CA ARG A 60 9.43 -4.50 -3.11
C ARG A 60 9.30 -3.44 -2.02
N GLU A 61 8.99 -2.20 -2.39
CA GLU A 61 8.79 -1.14 -1.41
C GLU A 61 7.51 -1.35 -0.58
N ALA A 62 6.40 -1.74 -1.22
CA ALA A 62 5.16 -2.07 -0.52
C ALA A 62 5.40 -3.19 0.50
N ASP A 63 6.07 -4.27 0.09
CA ASP A 63 6.47 -5.38 0.96
C ASP A 63 7.35 -4.94 2.12
N ARG A 64 8.36 -4.10 1.84
CA ARG A 64 9.24 -3.53 2.87
C ARG A 64 8.45 -2.72 3.89
N LEU A 65 7.53 -1.86 3.44
CA LEU A 65 6.72 -1.01 4.31
C LEU A 65 5.74 -1.83 5.15
N ASN A 66 5.05 -2.79 4.54
CA ASN A 66 4.11 -3.68 5.22
C ASN A 66 4.79 -4.47 6.35
N ARG A 67 5.98 -5.02 6.11
CA ARG A 67 6.73 -5.76 7.14
C ARG A 67 7.35 -4.83 8.19
N LYS A 68 8.00 -3.74 7.76
CA LYS A 68 8.81 -2.90 8.66
C LYS A 68 7.95 -1.99 9.54
N HIS A 69 6.86 -1.45 9.00
CA HIS A 69 6.09 -0.41 9.66
C HIS A 69 4.72 -0.86 10.16
N LEU A 70 4.12 -1.86 9.50
CA LEU A 70 2.81 -2.38 9.89
C LEU A 70 2.88 -3.75 10.56
N ASP A 71 4.07 -4.36 10.63
CA ASP A 71 4.29 -5.72 11.15
C ASP A 71 3.34 -6.75 10.53
N LEU A 72 3.06 -6.58 9.24
CA LEU A 72 2.16 -7.45 8.49
C LEU A 72 2.93 -8.58 7.82
N GLU A 73 2.50 -9.80 8.11
CA GLU A 73 2.88 -10.97 7.32
C GLU A 73 2.28 -10.91 5.90
N PRO A 74 2.95 -11.50 4.89
CA PRO A 74 2.49 -11.46 3.50
C PRO A 74 1.07 -12.02 3.29
N ASP A 75 0.67 -13.01 4.07
CA ASP A 75 -0.67 -13.62 3.99
C ASP A 75 -1.76 -12.67 4.49
N ILE A 76 -1.50 -11.88 5.53
CA ILE A 76 -2.42 -10.86 6.03
C ILE A 76 -2.59 -9.75 4.99
N ALA A 77 -1.49 -9.24 4.44
CA ALA A 77 -1.53 -8.22 3.38
C ALA A 77 -2.35 -8.71 2.16
N LEU A 78 -2.13 -9.97 1.73
CA LEU A 78 -2.90 -10.58 0.64
C LEU A 78 -4.40 -10.67 0.95
N ARG A 79 -4.77 -11.00 2.20
CA ARG A 79 -6.18 -11.04 2.62
C ARG A 79 -6.82 -9.65 2.57
N ILE A 80 -6.12 -8.62 3.03
CA ILE A 80 -6.58 -7.23 2.94
C ILE A 80 -6.87 -6.88 1.47
N ILE A 81 -5.86 -7.04 0.60
CA ILE A 81 -5.96 -6.76 -0.84
C ILE A 81 -7.14 -7.51 -1.47
N THR A 82 -7.28 -8.81 -1.17
CA THR A 82 -8.36 -9.64 -1.72
C THR A 82 -9.74 -9.13 -1.30
N THR A 83 -9.93 -8.75 -0.03
CA THR A 83 -11.21 -8.19 0.43
C THR A 83 -11.52 -6.85 -0.22
N THR A 84 -10.50 -6.02 -0.43
CA THR A 84 -10.62 -4.73 -1.10
C THR A 84 -11.03 -4.89 -2.57
N MET A 85 -10.39 -5.82 -3.31
CA MET A 85 -10.69 -6.09 -4.72
C MET A 85 -12.08 -6.67 -4.94
N ARG A 86 -12.51 -7.63 -4.12
CA ARG A 86 -13.84 -8.25 -4.23
C ARG A 86 -14.98 -7.23 -4.13
N LEU A 87 -14.82 -6.22 -3.27
CA LEU A 87 -15.77 -5.12 -3.15
C LEU A 87 -15.62 -4.10 -4.29
N GLY A 88 -14.42 -3.99 -4.86
CA GLY A 88 -14.12 -3.34 -6.14
C GLY A 88 -14.96 -3.85 -7.30
N GLU A 89 -14.95 -5.17 -7.48
CA GLU A 89 -15.57 -5.90 -8.60
C GLU A 89 -17.11 -5.95 -8.52
N ALA A 90 -17.69 -5.84 -7.33
CA ALA A 90 -19.12 -6.00 -7.10
C ALA A 90 -20.00 -4.81 -7.58
N ALA A 91 -19.45 -3.83 -8.29
CA ALA A 91 -20.18 -2.65 -8.76
C ALA A 91 -19.67 -2.14 -10.10
#